data_AF-A0A392NXT8-F1
#
_entry.id   AF-A0A392NXT8-F1
#
_cell.length_a   1.000
_cell.length_b   1.000
_cell.length_c   1.000
_cell.angle_alpha   90.00
_cell.angle_beta   90.00
_cell.angle_gamma   90.00
#
_symmetry.space_group_name_H-M   'P 1'
#
loop_
_entity.id
_entity.type
_entity.pdbx_description
1 polymer ?
#
loop_
_entity_poly.entity_id
_entity_poly.type
_entity_poly.pdbx_seq_one_letter_code
_entity_poly.pdbx_strand_id
1 'polypeptide(L)'
;MGAVETLIVWENLDINRYVLKNATTGEIVIKHLKKDQEADQSNFRDAATNADLEVQEKMPLLEWFANEYKKFGCSLEFVTNKSQEGSQFCRGFGGIGGMLRYQLDIRSFDELSDDDGGVYEDSD
;
A
#
# COMPACT_ATOMS: atom_id res chain seq x y z
N MET A 1 -0.12 7.34 -18.56
CA MET A 1 -0.12 5.86 -18.67
C MET A 1 0.76 5.33 -17.57
N GLY A 2 0.24 4.46 -16.70
CA GLY A 2 1.01 3.85 -15.62
C GLY A 2 1.96 2.75 -16.13
N ALA A 3 3.03 2.47 -15.38
CA ALA A 3 4.01 1.45 -15.75
C ALA A 3 3.52 0.01 -15.50
N VAL A 4 2.48 -0.14 -14.67
CA VAL A 4 1.80 -1.41 -14.39
C VAL A 4 0.82 -1.73 -15.53
N GLU A 5 0.90 -2.95 -16.04
CA GLU A 5 -0.04 -3.53 -16.99
C GLU A 5 -1.24 -4.15 -16.27
N THR A 6 -0.96 -5.11 -15.39
CA THR A 6 -1.97 -5.86 -14.64
C THR A 6 -1.66 -5.77 -13.15
N LEU A 7 -2.57 -5.18 -12.39
CA LEU A 7 -2.53 -5.14 -10.94
C LEU A 7 -3.26 -6.37 -10.40
N ILE A 8 -2.57 -7.17 -9.58
CA ILE A 8 -3.07 -8.40 -8.97
C ILE A 8 -3.26 -8.13 -7.48
N VAL A 9 -4.47 -8.33 -6.98
CA VAL A 9 -4.81 -8.02 -5.58
C VAL A 9 -5.53 -9.21 -4.96
N TRP A 10 -5.17 -9.56 -3.74
CA TRP A 10 -5.90 -10.56 -2.97
C TRP A 10 -7.27 -10.04 -2.56
N GLU A 11 -8.32 -10.83 -2.79
CA GLU A 11 -9.71 -10.43 -2.48
C GLU A 11 -9.94 -10.08 -0.99
N ASN A 12 -9.17 -10.69 -0.09
CA ASN A 12 -9.28 -10.46 1.36
C ASN A 12 -8.14 -9.57 1.89
N LEU A 13 -7.67 -8.63 1.07
CA LEU A 13 -6.66 -7.66 1.47
C LEU A 13 -7.17 -6.77 2.60
N ASP A 14 -6.66 -6.97 3.81
CA ASP A 14 -7.01 -6.20 5.01
C ASP A 14 -6.10 -4.97 5.17
N ILE A 15 -6.11 -4.09 4.16
CA ILE A 15 -5.37 -2.82 4.15
C ILE A 15 -6.34 -1.69 3.84
N ASN A 16 -6.34 -0.68 4.70
CA ASN A 16 -7.13 0.52 4.56
C ASN A 16 -6.24 1.70 4.14
N ARG A 17 -6.72 2.48 3.18
CA ARG A 17 -6.12 3.74 2.77
C ARG A 17 -6.71 4.87 3.62
N TYR A 18 -5.84 5.58 4.31
CA TYR A 18 -6.16 6.73 5.15
C TYR A 18 -5.65 8.00 4.50
N VAL A 19 -6.53 8.99 4.36
CA VAL A 19 -6.16 10.36 4.05
C VAL A 19 -6.17 11.13 5.36
N LEU A 20 -4.98 11.44 5.84
CA LEU A 20 -4.74 12.15 7.09
C LEU A 20 -4.40 13.60 6.77
N LYS A 21 -4.89 14.54 7.58
CA LYS A 21 -4.55 15.95 7.45
C LYS A 21 -3.91 16.44 8.75
N ASN A 22 -2.73 17.04 8.63
CA ASN A 22 -2.11 17.73 9.75
C ASN A 22 -2.87 19.04 10.00
N ALA A 23 -3.52 19.18 11.15
CA ALA A 23 -4.29 20.38 11.51
C ALA A 23 -3.41 21.64 11.66
N THR A 24 -2.12 21.44 11.94
CA THR A 24 -1.16 22.53 12.21
C THR A 24 -0.51 23.04 10.93
N THR A 25 -0.05 22.14 10.05
CA THR A 25 0.62 22.51 8.79
C THR A 25 -0.33 22.58 7.60
N GLY A 26 -1.51 21.95 7.71
CA GLY A 26 -2.46 21.78 6.63
C GLY A 26 -2.07 20.70 5.62
N GLU A 27 -0.95 20.00 5.83
CA GLU A 27 -0.44 18.96 4.94
C GLU A 27 -1.32 17.71 4.93
N ILE A 28 -1.46 17.09 3.75
CA ILE A 28 -2.24 15.87 3.57
C ILE A 28 -1.27 14.71 3.40
N VAL A 29 -1.33 13.75 4.32
CA VAL A 29 -0.51 12.54 4.34
C VAL A 29 -1.40 11.35 4.03
N ILE A 30 -1.00 10.51 3.08
CA ILE A 30 -1.71 9.27 2.76
C ILE A 30 -0.97 8.11 3.41
N LYS A 31 -1.65 7.37 4.29
CA LYS A 31 -1.10 6.16 4.93
C LYS A 31 -1.89 4.92 4.52
N HIS A 32 -1.19 3.79 4.38
CA HIS A 32 -1.80 2.49 4.11
C HIS A 32 -1.57 1.62 5.34
N LEU A 33 -2.64 1.35 6.10
CA LEU A 33 -2.53 0.70 7.39
C LEU A 33 -3.25 -0.65 7.34
N LYS A 34 -2.58 -1.67 7.88
CA LYS A 34 -3.21 -2.95 8.23
C LYS A 34 -4.01 -2.80 9.52
N LYS A 35 -4.94 -3.70 9.76
CA LYS A 35 -5.79 -3.70 10.97
C LYS A 35 -5.03 -3.60 12.29
N ASP A 36 -3.86 -4.24 12.40
CA ASP A 36 -3.02 -4.15 13.60
C ASP A 36 -2.38 -2.77 13.76
N GLN A 37 -2.02 -2.13 12.65
CA GLN A 37 -1.42 -0.79 12.62
C GLN A 37 -2.47 0.31 12.86
N GLU A 38 -3.73 0.06 12.48
CA GLU A 38 -4.86 0.95 12.80
C GLU A 38 -5.12 1.05 14.31
N ALA A 39 -4.75 0.03 15.09
CA ALA A 39 -4.89 0.05 16.54
C ALA A 39 -3.84 0.92 17.24
N ASP A 40 -2.72 1.19 16.57
CA ASP A 40 -1.65 2.01 17.13
C ASP A 40 -1.91 3.51 16.89
N GLN A 41 -2.13 4.25 17.96
CA GLN A 41 -2.36 5.70 17.92
C GLN A 41 -1.12 6.48 17.45
N SER A 42 0.08 5.91 17.55
CA SER A 42 1.31 6.54 17.05
C SER A 42 1.25 6.77 15.54
N ASN A 43 0.55 5.90 14.80
CA ASN A 43 0.37 6.03 13.34
C ASN A 43 -0.46 7.25 12.94
N PHE A 44 -1.22 7.84 13.86
CA PHE A 44 -2.01 9.05 13.64
C PHE A 44 -1.33 10.30 14.20
N ARG A 45 -0.04 10.22 14.51
CA ARG A 45 0.77 11.38 14.90
C ARG A 45 1.84 11.66 13.87
N ASP A 46 2.12 12.95 13.73
CA ASP A 46 3.20 13.46 12.90
C ASP A 46 4.55 13.24 13.59
N ALA A 47 5.51 12.60 12.92
CA ALA A 47 6.79 12.25 13.52
C ALA A 47 7.65 13.48 13.86
N ALA A 48 7.52 14.57 13.08
CA ALA A 48 8.32 15.78 13.25
C ALA A 48 7.72 16.73 14.29
N THR A 49 6.40 16.86 14.32
CA THR A 49 5.70 17.85 15.15
C THR A 49 4.98 17.25 16.35
N ASN A 50 4.87 15.92 16.43
CA ASN A 50 4.05 15.18 17.40
C ASN A 50 2.56 15.62 17.40
N ALA A 51 2.12 16.34 16.36
CA ALA A 51 0.75 16.80 16.24
C ALA A 51 -0.16 15.63 15.84
N ASP A 52 -1.38 15.61 16.37
CA ASP A 52 -2.39 14.64 15.96
C ASP A 52 -2.84 14.94 14.52
N LEU A 53 -2.86 13.90 13.69
CA LEU A 53 -3.33 13.93 12.32
C LEU A 53 -4.83 13.60 12.29
N GLU A 54 -5.61 14.46 11.67
CA GLU A 54 -7.06 14.25 11.54
C GLU A 54 -7.35 13.29 10.39
N VAL A 55 -8.17 12.28 10.65
CA VAL A 55 -8.63 11.35 9.60
C VAL A 55 -9.71 12.04 8.77
N GLN A 56 -9.37 12.40 7.54
CA GLN A 56 -10.32 13.00 6.59
C GLN A 56 -11.11 11.93 5.84
N GLU A 57 -10.43 10.86 5.42
CA GLU A 57 -11.06 9.79 4.66
C GLU A 57 -10.43 8.45 5.05
N LYS A 58 -11.28 7.43 5.15
CA LYS A 58 -10.88 6.03 5.30
C LYS A 58 -11.62 5.22 4.23
N MET A 59 -10.87 4.52 3.39
CA MET A 59 -11.42 3.65 2.35
C MET A 59 -10.60 2.35 2.26
N PRO A 60 -11.23 1.18 2.08
CA PRO A 60 -10.50 -0.05 1.79
C PRO A 60 -9.63 0.13 0.55
N LEU A 61 -8.36 -0.29 0.62
CA LEU A 61 -7.42 -0.11 -0.49
C LEU A 61 -7.89 -0.86 -1.75
N LEU A 62 -8.56 -2.00 -1.56
CA LEU A 62 -9.19 -2.78 -2.62
C LEU A 62 -10.27 -1.99 -3.37
N GLU A 63 -11.14 -1.27 -2.65
CA GLU A 63 -12.15 -0.41 -3.25
C GLU A 63 -11.52 0.76 -4.00
N TRP A 64 -10.47 1.36 -3.43
CA TRP A 64 -9.74 2.43 -4.09
C TRP A 64 -9.13 1.97 -5.42
N PHE A 65 -8.51 0.78 -5.47
CA PHE A 65 -8.02 0.21 -6.72
C PHE A 65 -9.13 -0.01 -7.73
N ALA A 66 -10.29 -0.53 -7.31
CA ALA A 66 -11.45 -0.73 -8.17
C ALA A 66 -12.00 0.58 -8.76
N ASN A 67 -11.81 1.72 -8.08
CA ASN A 67 -12.21 3.03 -8.57
C ASN A 67 -11.16 3.65 -9.50
N GLU A 68 -9.88 3.47 -9.19
CA GLU A 68 -8.80 4.23 -9.84
C GLU A 68 -8.07 3.48 -10.96
N TYR A 69 -8.18 2.14 -11.07
CA TYR A 69 -7.42 1.35 -12.05
C TYR A 69 -7.52 1.88 -13.49
N LYS A 70 -8.72 2.34 -13.89
CA LYS A 70 -8.97 2.89 -15.24
C LYS A 70 -8.18 4.17 -15.51
N LYS A 71 -7.92 4.99 -14.49
CA LYS A 71 -7.15 6.24 -14.66
C LYS A 71 -5.67 5.97 -14.92
N PHE A 72 -5.15 4.90 -14.31
CA PHE A 72 -3.78 4.45 -14.54
C PHE A 72 -3.63 3.61 -15.81
N GLY A 73 -4.76 3.09 -16.33
CA GLY A 73 -4.83 2.28 -17.53
C GLY A 73 -4.40 0.84 -17.32
N CYS A 74 -4.28 0.38 -16.07
CA CYS A 74 -3.97 -1.01 -15.74
C CYS A 74 -5.24 -1.89 -15.75
N SER A 75 -5.07 -3.19 -15.86
CA SER A 75 -6.10 -4.20 -15.62
C SER A 75 -6.07 -4.60 -14.15
N LEU A 76 -7.23 -4.76 -13.51
CA LEU A 76 -7.32 -5.18 -12.11
C LEU A 76 -7.82 -6.63 -12.04
N GLU A 77 -7.02 -7.51 -11.44
CA GLU A 77 -7.30 -8.94 -11.28
C GLU A 77 -7.34 -9.31 -9.80
N PHE A 78 -8.41 -10.01 -9.39
CA PHE A 78 -8.55 -10.50 -8.02
C PHE A 78 -8.16 -11.96 -7.91
N VAL A 79 -7.29 -12.27 -6.95
CA VAL A 79 -6.84 -13.63 -6.65
C VAL A 79 -7.33 -14.11 -5.30
N THR A 80 -7.34 -15.43 -5.13
CA THR A 80 -7.71 -16.12 -3.88
C THR A 80 -6.54 -16.98 -3.43
N ASN A 81 -6.50 -17.38 -2.16
CA ASN A 81 -5.43 -18.23 -1.62
C ASN A 81 -5.66 -19.74 -1.83
N LYS A 82 -6.64 -20.14 -2.66
CA LYS A 82 -7.05 -21.54 -2.83
C LYS A 82 -6.05 -22.40 -3.60
N SER A 83 -5.17 -21.79 -4.40
CA SER A 83 -4.09 -22.50 -5.10
C SER A 83 -2.76 -22.36 -4.37
N GLN A 84 -1.77 -23.19 -4.73
CA GLN A 84 -0.43 -23.11 -4.15
C GLN A 84 0.22 -21.75 -4.47
N GLU A 85 0.05 -21.27 -5.69
CA GLU A 85 0.53 -19.97 -6.17
C GLU A 85 -0.19 -18.82 -5.44
N GLY A 86 -1.52 -18.91 -5.29
CA GLY A 86 -2.30 -17.92 -4.56
C GLY A 86 -1.93 -17.84 -3.08
N SER A 87 -1.65 -18.99 -2.45
CA SER A 87 -1.15 -19.03 -1.07
C SER A 87 0.23 -18.38 -0.93
N GLN A 88 1.15 -18.63 -1.86
CA GLN A 88 2.46 -17.95 -1.88
C GLN A 88 2.31 -16.45 -2.11
N PHE A 89 1.40 -16.03 -2.99
CA PHE A 89 1.12 -14.62 -3.23
C PHE A 89 0.60 -13.90 -1.97
N CYS A 90 -0.38 -14.49 -1.29
CA CYS A 90 -0.99 -13.88 -0.11
C CYS A 90 -0.03 -13.85 1.09
N ARG A 91 0.76 -14.92 1.30
CA ARG A 91 1.65 -15.04 2.47
C ARG A 91 3.05 -14.49 2.23
N GLY A 92 3.62 -14.73 1.06
CA GLY A 92 4.99 -14.33 0.71
C GLY A 92 5.11 -12.90 0.22
N PHE A 93 4.11 -12.39 -0.50
CA PHE A 93 4.15 -11.06 -1.11
C PHE A 93 3.11 -10.09 -0.52
N GLY A 94 2.43 -10.48 0.57
CA GLY A 94 1.48 -9.60 1.26
C GLY A 94 0.17 -9.32 0.52
N GLY A 95 -0.13 -10.06 -0.57
CA GLY A 95 -1.41 -10.00 -1.26
C GLY A 95 -1.59 -8.82 -2.23
N ILE A 96 -0.54 -8.08 -2.56
CA ILE A 96 -0.55 -7.03 -3.60
C ILE A 96 0.63 -7.25 -4.54
N GLY A 97 0.40 -7.17 -5.84
CA GLY A 97 1.46 -7.29 -6.84
C GLY A 97 1.03 -6.73 -8.18
N GLY A 98 1.98 -6.54 -9.09
CA GLY A 98 1.69 -6.01 -10.42
C GLY A 98 2.63 -6.57 -11.47
N MET A 99 2.09 -6.85 -12.64
CA MET A 99 2.85 -7.12 -13.85
C MET A 99 3.15 -5.80 -14.56
N LEU A 100 4.42 -5.55 -14.84
CA LEU A 100 4.89 -4.32 -15.48
C LEU A 100 4.82 -4.45 -17.00
N ARG A 101 4.49 -3.35 -17.70
CA ARG A 101 4.46 -3.31 -19.18
C ARG A 101 5.84 -3.44 -19.80
N TYR A 102 6.85 -2.96 -19.08
CA TYR A 102 8.23 -2.89 -19.53
C TYR A 102 9.14 -3.19 -18.34
N GLN A 103 10.36 -3.63 -18.65
CA GLN A 103 11.39 -3.75 -17.63
C GLN A 103 11.71 -2.36 -17.06
N LEU A 104 11.52 -2.22 -15.74
CA LEU A 104 11.88 -1.02 -14.99
C LEU A 104 13.18 -1.30 -14.23
N ASP A 105 14.08 -0.33 -14.21
CA ASP A 105 15.23 -0.36 -13.32
C ASP A 105 14.84 0.23 -11.95
N ILE A 106 14.51 -0.67 -11.03
CA ILE A 106 14.02 -0.33 -9.69
C ILE A 106 15.15 0.24 -8.81
N ARG A 107 16.42 -0.01 -9.14
CA ARG A 107 17.59 0.46 -8.36
C ARG A 107 17.64 1.99 -8.28
N SER A 108 17.07 2.67 -9.26
CA SER A 108 16.91 4.12 -9.31
C SER A 108 15.94 4.69 -8.26
N PHE A 109 15.06 3.85 -7.69
CA PHE A 109 14.06 4.26 -6.71
C PHE A 109 14.51 4.02 -5.26
N ASP A 110 15.50 3.15 -5.05
CA ASP A 110 16.04 2.82 -3.72
C ASP A 110 16.74 4.03 -3.07
N GLU A 111 17.29 4.96 -3.87
CA GLU A 111 17.91 6.20 -3.38
C GLU A 111 16.89 7.22 -2.82
N LEU A 112 15.58 6.98 -2.95
CA LEU A 112 14.51 7.85 -2.42
C LEU A 112 13.81 7.27 -1.19
N SER A 113 14.11 6.01 -0.81
CA SER A 113 13.41 5.26 0.26
C SER A 113 14.21 5.12 1.55
N ASP A 114 15.07 6.09 1.86
CA ASP A 114 15.88 6.14 3.10
C ASP A 114 15.06 6.50 4.37
N ASP A 115 13.73 6.31 4.39
CA ASP A 115 12.86 6.62 5.55
C ASP A 115 11.93 5.48 6.00
N ASP A 116 11.95 4.28 5.41
CA ASP A 116 11.19 3.14 5.96
C ASP A 116 12.00 1.84 5.89
N GLY A 117 12.91 1.69 6.86
CA GLY A 117 13.73 0.51 7.07
C GLY A 117 12.92 -0.70 7.53
N GLY A 118 12.23 -1.34 6.59
CA GLY A 118 11.67 -2.68 6.76
C GLY A 118 12.79 -3.73 6.70
N VAL A 119 13.31 -4.12 7.84
CA VAL A 119 14.31 -5.19 7.99
C VAL A 119 13.67 -6.51 7.54
N TYR A 120 14.05 -7.01 6.37
CA TYR A 120 13.78 -8.41 6.00
C TYR A 120 14.79 -9.28 6.77
N GLU A 121 14.42 -9.76 7.96
CA GLU A 121 15.13 -10.89 8.58
C GLU A 121 14.82 -12.14 7.76
N ASP A 122 15.75 -12.47 6.86
CA ASP A 122 15.89 -13.79 6.27
C ASP A 122 16.23 -14.76 7.42
N SER A 123 15.31 -15.66 7.76
CA SER A 123 15.57 -16.73 8.72
C SER A 123 15.63 -18.06 7.96
N ASP A 124 16.81 -18.67 8.02
CA ASP A 124 17.16 -20.04 7.59
C ASP A 124 16.12 -21.11 7.99
#